data_AF-A0A3C0US04-F1
#
_entry.id   AF-A0A3C0US04-F1
#
_cell.length_a   1.000
_cell.length_b   1.000
_cell.length_c   1.000
_cell.angle_alpha   90.00
_cell.angle_beta   90.00
_cell.angle_gamma   90.00
#
_symmetry.space_group_name_H-M   'P 1'
#
loop_
_entity.id
_entity.type
_entity.pdbx_description
1 polymer ?
#
loop_
_entity_poly.entity_id
_entity_poly.type
_entity_poly.pdbx_seq_one_letter_code
_entity_poly.pdbx_strand_id
1 'polypeptide(L)'
;MKKSGKIKTPPAKFQTKSAAAIAKRTEEINANSLKGLVIRSTGSWYDVRDDEAQIWRCRLRGKFKFHDLKVTNPVAVGDRVFWEIEDESLQTGIINDIEPRANYIARKSVQKSAHSHLLAANVDQAIIVATLT
;
A
#
# COMPACT_ATOMS: atom_id res chain seq x y z
N MET A 1 2.04 25.34 41.11
CA MET A 1 2.17 26.16 39.89
C MET A 1 3.22 25.56 38.95
N LYS A 2 2.82 24.88 37.87
CA LYS A 2 3.68 24.60 36.70
C LYS A 2 2.82 24.82 35.45
N LYS A 3 3.27 25.71 34.56
CA LYS A 3 2.52 26.29 33.44
C LYS A 3 2.27 25.23 32.35
N SER A 4 1.01 25.06 31.96
CA SER A 4 0.58 24.32 30.76
C SER A 4 1.08 25.05 29.51
N GLY A 5 2.07 24.47 28.83
CA GLY A 5 2.52 24.96 27.53
C GLY A 5 1.43 24.78 26.48
N LYS A 6 0.88 25.90 25.97
CA LYS A 6 -0.06 25.89 24.85
C LYS A 6 0.63 25.28 23.62
N ILE A 7 0.09 24.17 23.12
CA ILE A 7 0.45 23.61 21.82
C ILE A 7 0.11 24.68 20.79
N LYS A 8 1.13 25.25 20.12
CA LYS A 8 0.93 26.23 19.05
C LYS A 8 0.20 25.54 17.90
N THR A 9 -0.97 26.05 17.54
CA THR A 9 -1.72 25.63 16.35
C THR A 9 -0.84 25.81 15.11
N PRO A 10 -0.78 24.82 14.19
CA PRO A 10 0.02 24.93 12.98
C PRO A 10 -0.39 26.15 12.12
N PRO A 11 0.55 26.80 11.41
CA PRO A 11 0.28 27.98 10.60
C PRO A 11 -0.69 27.69 9.45
N ALA A 12 -1.57 28.64 9.12
CA ALA A 12 -2.67 28.51 8.17
C ALA A 12 -2.29 28.08 6.74
N LYS A 13 -1.01 28.13 6.37
CA LYS A 13 -0.49 27.64 5.07
C LYS A 13 -0.37 26.10 5.00
N PHE A 14 -0.57 25.39 6.10
CA PHE A 14 -0.62 23.93 6.19
C PHE A 14 -2.04 23.41 6.45
N GLN A 15 -3.07 24.13 5.99
CA GLN A 15 -4.41 23.54 5.92
C GLN A 15 -4.41 22.50 4.80
N THR A 16 -4.21 21.24 5.19
CA THR A 16 -4.47 20.07 4.35
C THR A 16 -5.86 20.23 3.74
N LYS A 17 -5.98 20.03 2.42
CA LYS A 17 -7.30 19.83 1.79
C LYS A 17 -8.13 18.91 2.69
N SER A 18 -9.39 19.24 2.96
CA SER A 18 -10.27 18.47 3.84
C SER A 18 -10.22 16.97 3.45
N ALA A 19 -10.31 16.07 4.42
CA ALA A 19 -10.23 14.63 4.17
C ALA A 19 -11.22 14.16 3.08
N ALA A 20 -12.39 14.79 3.02
CA ALA A 20 -13.40 14.57 1.98
C ALA A 20 -12.92 14.95 0.56
N ALA A 21 -12.17 16.04 0.40
CA ALA A 21 -11.62 16.45 -0.90
C ALA A 21 -10.46 15.56 -1.36
N ILE A 22 -9.76 14.91 -0.43
CA ILE A 22 -8.73 13.91 -0.75
C ILE A 22 -9.39 12.61 -1.17
N ALA A 23 -10.37 12.11 -0.40
CA ALA A 23 -11.12 10.90 -0.72
C ALA A 23 -11.78 10.97 -2.10
N LYS A 24 -12.48 12.08 -2.38
CA LYS A 24 -13.14 12.30 -3.68
C LYS A 24 -12.15 12.30 -4.86
N ARG A 25 -10.97 12.87 -4.68
CA ARG A 25 -9.91 12.88 -5.71
C ARG A 25 -9.26 11.49 -5.89
N THR A 26 -9.13 10.71 -4.81
CA THR A 26 -8.65 9.33 -4.91
C THR A 26 -9.67 8.46 -5.66
N GLU A 27 -10.96 8.60 -5.37
CA GLU A 27 -12.04 7.92 -6.10
C GLU A 27 -12.04 8.27 -7.60
N GLU A 28 -11.86 9.54 -7.95
CA GLU A 28 -11.74 10.00 -9.35
C GLU A 28 -10.50 9.40 -10.05
N ILE A 29 -9.36 9.29 -9.36
CA ILE A 29 -8.15 8.67 -9.90
C ILE A 29 -8.35 7.17 -10.10
N ASN A 30 -8.98 6.50 -9.14
CA ASN A 30 -9.22 5.06 -9.19
C ASN A 30 -10.20 4.68 -10.32
N ALA A 31 -11.18 5.53 -10.61
CA ALA A 31 -12.13 5.32 -11.72
C ALA A 31 -11.46 5.27 -13.10
N ASN A 32 -10.32 5.95 -13.28
CA ASN A 32 -9.54 5.95 -14.52
C ASN A 32 -8.26 5.10 -14.43
N SER A 33 -8.09 4.34 -13.35
CA SER A 33 -6.93 3.47 -13.14
C SER A 33 -7.25 2.03 -13.56
N LEU A 34 -6.22 1.31 -14.01
CA LEU A 34 -6.28 -0.12 -14.25
C LEU A 34 -6.32 -0.89 -12.93
N LYS A 35 -6.92 -2.07 -12.94
CA LYS A 35 -6.88 -3.01 -11.82
C LYS A 35 -5.81 -4.05 -12.04
N GLY A 36 -5.28 -4.60 -10.96
CA GLY A 36 -4.33 -5.71 -11.05
C GLY A 36 -4.09 -6.38 -9.72
N LEU A 37 -3.45 -7.55 -9.78
CA LEU A 37 -3.08 -8.37 -8.63
C LEU A 37 -1.56 -8.35 -8.44
N VAL A 38 -1.11 -8.00 -7.23
CA VAL A 38 0.31 -8.07 -6.89
C VAL A 38 0.72 -9.54 -6.73
N ILE A 39 1.60 -10.03 -7.59
CA ILE A 39 2.07 -11.43 -7.59
C ILE A 39 3.49 -11.57 -7.02
N ARG A 40 4.30 -10.51 -7.06
CA ARG A 40 5.67 -10.52 -6.54
C ARG A 40 6.02 -9.15 -5.95
N SER A 41 6.77 -9.15 -4.85
CA SER A 41 7.34 -7.92 -4.25
C SER A 41 8.85 -8.09 -4.14
N THR A 42 9.60 -7.23 -4.84
CA THR A 42 11.07 -7.21 -4.83
C THR A 42 11.56 -5.79 -4.55
N GLY A 43 11.87 -5.49 -3.28
CA GLY A 43 12.32 -4.17 -2.88
C GLY A 43 11.25 -3.10 -3.09
N SER A 44 11.55 -2.08 -3.90
CA SER A 44 10.62 -0.99 -4.25
C SER A 44 9.72 -1.30 -5.45
N TRP A 45 9.87 -2.47 -6.05
CA TRP A 45 9.14 -2.89 -7.25
C TRP A 45 8.19 -4.04 -6.93
N TYR A 46 7.05 -4.01 -7.60
CA TYR A 46 5.96 -4.95 -7.45
C TYR A 46 5.55 -5.43 -8.83
N ASP A 47 5.46 -6.73 -9.03
CA ASP A 47 4.90 -7.25 -10.26
C ASP A 47 3.39 -7.33 -10.09
N VAL A 48 2.69 -6.59 -10.94
CA VAL A 48 1.24 -6.53 -10.99
C VAL A 48 0.78 -7.29 -12.22
N ARG A 49 -0.06 -8.29 -12.02
CA ARG A 49 -0.72 -9.00 -13.10
C ARG A 49 -2.04 -8.32 -13.42
N ASP A 50 -2.24 -7.92 -14.66
CA ASP A 50 -3.51 -7.36 -15.12
C ASP A 50 -4.55 -8.47 -15.41
N ASP A 51 -5.74 -8.06 -15.84
CA ASP A 51 -6.84 -8.97 -16.16
C ASP A 51 -6.57 -9.82 -17.43
N GLU A 52 -5.65 -9.38 -18.28
CA GLU A 52 -5.18 -10.12 -19.47
C GLU A 52 -4.02 -11.07 -19.15
N ALA A 53 -3.67 -11.20 -17.86
CA ALA A 53 -2.54 -11.97 -17.35
C ALA A 53 -1.15 -11.45 -17.77
N GLN A 54 -1.03 -10.23 -18.30
CA GLN A 54 0.26 -9.59 -18.53
C GLN A 54 0.86 -9.10 -17.21
N ILE A 55 2.20 -9.11 -17.13
CA ILE A 55 2.94 -8.74 -15.92
C ILE A 55 3.58 -7.38 -16.14
N TRP A 56 3.23 -6.44 -15.26
CA TRP A 56 3.74 -5.09 -15.24
C TRP A 56 4.62 -4.87 -14.02
N ARG A 57 5.77 -4.22 -14.22
CA ARG A 57 6.66 -3.87 -13.13
C ARG A 57 6.28 -2.52 -12.55
N CYS A 58 5.53 -2.55 -11.48
CA CYS A 58 4.98 -1.35 -10.87
C CYS A 58 5.78 -0.87 -9.66
N ARG A 59 5.72 0.43 -9.38
CA ARG A 59 6.25 1.05 -8.15
C ARG A 59 5.15 1.80 -7.43
N LEU A 60 5.29 1.97 -6.12
CA LEU A 60 4.32 2.72 -5.33
C LEU A 60 4.48 4.23 -5.56
N ARG A 61 3.38 4.96 -5.76
CA ARG A 61 3.41 6.43 -5.86
C ARG A 61 3.95 7.03 -4.56
N GLY A 62 5.03 7.82 -4.62
CA GLY A 62 5.75 8.30 -3.43
C GLY A 62 4.97 9.19 -2.44
N LYS A 63 3.74 9.61 -2.79
CA LYS A 63 2.81 10.33 -1.90
C LYS A 63 1.71 9.42 -1.33
N PHE A 64 1.95 8.12 -1.21
CA PHE A 64 1.07 7.23 -0.46
C PHE A 64 1.04 7.65 1.01
N LYS A 65 0.04 8.45 1.37
CA LYS A 65 -0.25 8.85 2.74
C LYS A 65 -1.07 7.72 3.36
N PHE A 66 -0.42 6.77 4.03
CA PHE A 66 -1.18 5.92 4.93
C PHE A 66 -1.60 6.72 6.15
N HIS A 67 -2.91 6.71 6.41
CA HIS A 67 -3.46 6.76 7.75
C HIS A 67 -2.85 5.60 8.55
N ASP A 68 -2.06 5.91 9.58
CA ASP A 68 -1.70 5.10 10.76
C ASP A 68 -1.06 3.71 10.63
N LEU A 69 -0.80 3.17 9.43
CA LEU A 69 -0.10 1.88 9.30
C LEU A 69 1.42 2.05 9.44
N LYS A 70 1.98 1.69 10.62
CA LYS A 70 3.42 1.60 10.90
C LYS A 70 4.09 0.39 10.22
N VAL A 71 3.94 0.25 8.91
CA VAL A 71 4.53 -0.86 8.12
C VAL A 71 5.56 -0.33 7.13
N THR A 72 6.70 -1.02 6.99
CA THR A 72 7.81 -0.62 6.13
C THR A 72 7.62 -0.99 4.65
N ASN A 73 6.76 -1.98 4.38
CA ASN A 73 6.33 -2.35 3.05
C ASN A 73 4.78 -2.37 3.04
N PRO A 74 4.13 -1.33 2.52
CA PRO A 74 2.68 -1.20 2.60
C PRO A 74 1.94 -2.05 1.58
N VAL A 75 2.63 -2.60 0.57
CA VAL A 75 2.07 -3.50 -0.45
C VAL A 75 2.57 -4.92 -0.19
N ALA A 76 1.67 -5.88 -0.23
CA ALA A 76 1.94 -7.30 -0.06
C ALA A 76 1.50 -8.10 -1.29
N VAL A 77 2.04 -9.31 -1.44
CA VAL A 77 1.56 -10.26 -2.44
C VAL A 77 0.10 -10.63 -2.12
N GLY A 78 -0.74 -10.67 -3.15
CA GLY A 78 -2.19 -10.87 -3.01
C GLY A 78 -3.00 -9.57 -2.87
N ASP A 79 -2.36 -8.40 -2.77
CA ASP A 79 -3.08 -7.14 -2.86
C ASP A 79 -3.68 -6.92 -4.25
N ARG A 80 -4.95 -6.49 -4.28
CA ARG A 80 -5.57 -5.91 -5.46
C ARG A 80 -5.29 -4.41 -5.47
N VAL A 81 -4.81 -3.89 -6.59
CA VAL A 81 -4.32 -2.51 -6.68
C VAL A 81 -4.93 -1.77 -7.86
N PHE A 82 -5.08 -0.47 -7.69
CA PHE A 82 -5.33 0.47 -8.76
C PHE A 82 -4.00 1.04 -9.24
N TRP A 83 -3.72 0.96 -10.53
CA TRP A 83 -2.44 1.36 -11.10
C TRP A 83 -2.62 2.01 -12.48
N GLU A 84 -1.59 2.73 -12.91
CA GLU A 84 -1.54 3.37 -14.23
C GLU A 84 -0.23 2.98 -14.94
N ILE A 85 -0.26 2.91 -16.26
CA ILE A 85 0.95 2.67 -17.06
C ILE A 85 1.85 3.90 -16.96
N GLU A 86 3.12 3.68 -16.60
CA GLU A 86 4.15 4.72 -16.58
C GLU A 86 4.92 4.74 -17.91
N ASP A 87 5.32 3.55 -18.39
CA ASP A 87 6.00 3.36 -19.67
C ASP A 87 5.60 2.00 -20.26
N GLU A 88 4.93 2.03 -21.41
CA GLU A 88 4.48 0.84 -22.11
C GLU A 88 5.65 0.04 -22.72
N SER A 89 6.70 0.73 -23.19
CA SER A 89 7.88 0.11 -23.79
C SER A 89 8.74 -0.66 -22.78
N LEU A 90 8.75 -0.17 -21.54
CA LEU A 90 9.46 -0.81 -20.42
C LEU A 90 8.57 -1.70 -19.57
N GLN A 91 7.28 -1.80 -19.90
CA GLN A 91 6.25 -2.51 -19.11
C GLN A 91 6.26 -2.09 -17.63
N THR A 92 6.33 -0.77 -17.38
CA THR A 92 6.32 -0.22 -16.02
C THR A 92 5.03 0.52 -15.70
N GLY A 93 4.69 0.55 -14.40
CA GLY A 93 3.50 1.23 -13.92
C GLY A 93 3.66 1.87 -12.55
N ILE A 94 2.69 2.69 -12.18
CA ILE A 94 2.61 3.32 -10.87
C ILE A 94 1.35 2.84 -10.18
N ILE A 95 1.51 2.27 -8.99
CA ILE A 95 0.39 1.93 -8.10
C ILE A 95 -0.11 3.23 -7.47
N ASN A 96 -1.40 3.49 -7.62
CA ASN A 96 -2.13 4.67 -7.16
C ASN A 96 -2.87 4.43 -5.85
N ASP A 97 -3.49 3.26 -5.72
CA ASP A 97 -4.25 2.87 -4.53
C ASP A 97 -4.26 1.33 -4.34
N ILE A 98 -4.60 0.88 -3.14
CA ILE A 98 -4.74 -0.54 -2.79
C ILE A 98 -6.19 -0.76 -2.38
N GLU A 99 -6.85 -1.76 -2.96
CA GLU A 99 -8.21 -2.13 -2.55
C GLU A 99 -8.25 -2.58 -1.08
N PRO A 100 -9.38 -2.38 -0.37
CA PRO A 100 -9.55 -2.87 0.99
C PRO A 100 -9.28 -4.37 1.10
N ARG A 101 -8.39 -4.73 2.03
CA ARG A 101 -8.01 -6.13 2.26
C ARG A 101 -9.10 -6.86 3.04
N ALA A 102 -9.44 -8.07 2.63
CA ALA A 102 -10.30 -8.97 3.40
C ALA A 102 -9.56 -9.57 4.60
N ASN A 103 -8.29 -9.91 4.41
CA ASN A 103 -7.40 -10.44 5.43
C ASN A 103 -5.93 -10.13 5.12
N TYR A 104 -5.03 -10.35 6.08
CA TYR A 104 -3.60 -10.20 5.89
C TYR A 104 -2.80 -11.09 6.84
N ILE A 105 -1.60 -11.48 6.42
CA ILE A 105 -0.61 -12.17 7.23
C ILE A 105 0.53 -11.20 7.50
N ALA A 106 0.80 -10.92 8.78
CA ALA A 106 1.88 -10.03 9.20
C ALA A 106 2.87 -10.76 10.12
N ARG A 107 4.15 -10.43 10.00
CA ARG A 107 5.18 -10.83 10.98
C ARG A 107 5.64 -9.64 11.80
N LYS A 108 5.98 -9.88 13.06
CA LYS A 108 6.67 -8.90 13.90
C LYS A 108 8.13 -8.78 13.45
N SER A 109 8.63 -7.56 13.32
CA SER A 109 10.07 -7.35 13.08
C SER A 109 10.88 -7.77 14.31
N VAL A 110 11.93 -8.56 14.09
CA VAL A 110 12.82 -9.07 15.15
C VAL A 110 13.66 -7.97 15.82
N GLN A 111 13.96 -6.88 15.11
CA GLN A 111 14.84 -5.80 15.59
C GLN A 111 14.10 -4.50 15.94
N LYS A 112 12.93 -4.25 15.35
CA LYS A 112 12.14 -3.03 15.60
C LYS A 112 10.75 -3.42 16.04
N SER A 113 10.57 -3.54 17.36
CA SER A 113 9.30 -3.95 18.01
C SER A 113 8.05 -3.15 17.59
N ALA A 114 8.24 -1.97 16.97
CA ALA A 114 7.18 -1.07 16.54
C ALA A 114 6.74 -1.20 15.06
N HIS A 115 7.36 -2.06 14.25
CA HIS A 115 7.02 -2.21 12.82
C HIS A 115 6.67 -3.66 12.49
N SER A 116 5.44 -3.89 12.00
CA SER A 116 5.03 -5.15 11.40
C SER A 116 5.36 -5.17 9.92
N HIS A 117 5.66 -6.34 9.37
CA HIS A 117 5.85 -6.54 7.94
C HIS A 117 4.67 -7.35 7.42
N LEU A 118 3.95 -6.81 6.43
CA LEU A 118 2.94 -7.58 5.70
C LEU A 118 3.65 -8.60 4.81
N LEU A 119 3.24 -9.86 4.89
CA LEU A 119 3.77 -10.97 4.10
C LEU A 119 2.86 -11.29 2.93
N ALA A 120 1.55 -11.37 3.17
CA ALA A 120 0.54 -11.63 2.15
C ALA A 120 -0.81 -10.99 2.55
N ALA A 121 -1.67 -10.75 1.57
CA ALA A 121 -3.04 -10.26 1.75
C ALA A 121 -4.02 -11.07 0.89
N ASN A 122 -5.30 -11.05 1.28
CA ASN A 122 -6.40 -11.70 0.55
C ASN A 122 -6.13 -13.18 0.24
N VAL A 123 -5.65 -13.92 1.25
CA VAL A 123 -5.37 -15.35 1.14
C VAL A 123 -6.60 -16.14 1.58
N ASP A 124 -7.06 -17.06 0.74
CA ASP A 124 -8.24 -17.89 1.03
C ASP A 124 -7.88 -19.22 1.72
N GLN A 125 -6.65 -19.71 1.54
CA GLN A 125 -6.20 -21.01 2.07
C GLN A 125 -4.78 -20.93 2.60
N ALA A 126 -4.54 -21.52 3.77
CA ALA A 126 -3.22 -21.76 4.32
C ALA A 126 -2.95 -23.27 4.35
N ILE A 127 -1.80 -23.69 3.81
CA ILE A 127 -1.33 -25.08 3.85
C ILE A 127 -0.10 -25.12 4.75
N ILE A 128 -0.19 -25.90 5.84
CA ILE A 128 0.92 -26.11 6.77
C ILE A 128 1.57 -27.44 6.42
N VAL A 129 2.84 -27.41 6.08
CA VAL A 129 3.65 -28.59 5.78
C VAL A 129 4.63 -28.78 6.94
N ALA A 130 4.62 -29.95 7.57
CA ALA A 130 5.49 -30.31 8.68
C ALA A 130 6.06 -31.72 8.49
N THR A 131 7.24 -31.96 9.06
CA THR A 131 7.88 -33.28 9.10
C THR A 131 8.01 -33.75 10.55
N LEU A 132 7.89 -35.05 10.79
CA LEU A 132 8.28 -35.65 12.06
C LEU A 132 9.79 -35.82 12.01
N THR A 133 10.52 -35.06 12.82
CA THR A 133 11.96 -35.25 13.05
C THR A 133 12.19 -36.34 14.08
#